data_AF-A0A7S3HC93-F1
#
_entry.id   AF-A0A7S3HC93-F1
#
_cell.length_a   1.000
_cell.length_b   1.000
_cell.length_c   1.000
_cell.angle_alpha   90.00
_cell.angle_beta   90.00
_cell.angle_gamma   90.00
#
_symmetry.space_group_name_H-M   'P 1'
#
loop_
_entity.id
_entity.type
_entity.pdbx_description
1 polymer ?
#
loop_
_entity_poly.entity_id
_entity_poly.type
_entity_poly.pdbx_seq_one_letter_code
_entity_poly.pdbx_strand_id
1 'polypeptide(L)'
;FGRPFQDADKSAEGALVHLDFCKVNTDQKWEFTDEGFIRNVIGAQKCLTIVDNTNSPDPPSPRLWIDNCIDPHDPALFTAMKWQKQGNQLLNKFSQKCMAWSSAEDVD
;
A
#
# COMPACT_ATOMS: atom_id res chain seq x y z
N PHE A 1 0.74 7.80 -7.74
CA PHE A 1 -0.13 7.93 -6.56
C PHE A 1 -1.47 8.56 -6.94
N GLY A 2 -2.59 8.14 -6.34
CA GLY A 2 -3.96 8.49 -6.74
C GLY A 2 -4.34 9.97 -6.50
N ARG A 3 -5.38 10.45 -7.19
CA ARG A 3 -5.87 11.84 -7.09
C ARG A 3 -6.58 12.08 -5.74
N PRO A 4 -6.41 13.24 -5.08
CA PRO A 4 -6.80 13.40 -3.67
C PRO A 4 -8.30 13.64 -3.38
N PHE A 5 -9.21 13.50 -4.36
CA PHE A 5 -10.57 14.06 -4.23
C PHE A 5 -11.70 13.27 -4.90
N GLN A 6 -11.56 11.95 -5.05
CA GLN A 6 -12.76 11.14 -5.23
C GLN A 6 -13.19 10.65 -3.83
N ASP A 7 -14.42 11.00 -3.43
CA ASP A 7 -15.13 10.47 -2.26
C ASP A 7 -15.44 8.95 -2.40
N ALA A 8 -14.50 8.20 -2.97
CA ALA A 8 -14.47 6.76 -2.81
C ALA A 8 -14.19 6.49 -1.33
N ASP A 9 -14.92 5.52 -0.77
CA ASP A 9 -14.71 5.07 0.60
C ASP A 9 -13.23 4.75 0.80
N LYS A 10 -12.54 5.58 1.60
CA LYS A 10 -11.09 5.50 1.85
C LYS A 10 -10.71 4.23 2.60
N SER A 11 -11.72 3.52 3.13
CA SER A 11 -11.58 2.26 3.83
C SER A 11 -11.99 1.05 2.98
N ALA A 12 -12.43 1.28 1.74
CA ALA A 12 -12.76 0.21 0.80
C ALA A 12 -11.52 -0.58 0.37
N GLU A 13 -11.77 -1.84 0.02
CA GLU A 13 -10.76 -2.70 -0.59
C GLU A 13 -10.29 -2.11 -1.93
N GLY A 14 -8.99 -2.14 -2.14
CA GLY A 14 -8.35 -1.57 -3.31
C GLY A 14 -8.25 -0.05 -3.31
N ALA A 15 -8.61 0.64 -2.20
CA ALA A 15 -8.43 2.09 -2.12
C ALA A 15 -6.95 2.47 -2.18
N LEU A 16 -6.63 3.45 -3.04
CA LEU A 16 -5.24 3.88 -3.27
C LEU A 16 -4.67 4.63 -2.06
N VAL A 17 -3.45 4.27 -1.69
CA VAL A 17 -2.69 5.02 -0.69
C VAL A 17 -1.98 6.19 -1.35
N HIS A 18 -2.02 7.34 -0.70
CA HIS A 18 -1.38 8.58 -1.15
C HIS A 18 -0.91 9.38 0.06
N LEU A 19 -0.05 10.38 -0.19
CA LEU A 19 0.34 11.36 0.82
C LEU A 19 -0.73 12.45 0.92
N ASP A 20 -1.10 12.81 2.13
CA ASP A 20 -2.07 13.88 2.44
C ASP A 20 -1.57 14.69 3.65
N PHE A 21 -2.22 15.81 3.94
CA PHE A 21 -1.97 16.61 5.13
C PHE A 21 -2.18 15.78 6.40
N CYS A 22 -1.25 15.90 7.35
CA CYS A 22 -1.33 15.21 8.63
C CYS A 22 -2.55 15.67 9.44
N LYS A 23 -3.38 14.71 9.86
CA LYS A 23 -4.56 14.94 10.70
C LYS A 23 -4.46 14.08 11.96
N VAL A 24 -4.88 14.64 13.09
CA VAL A 24 -4.92 13.90 14.36
C VAL A 24 -6.18 13.03 14.43
N ASN A 25 -6.06 11.85 15.04
CA ASN A 25 -7.17 10.91 15.26
C ASN A 25 -7.91 10.45 13.99
N THR A 26 -7.17 10.24 12.90
CA THR A 26 -7.68 9.73 11.63
C THR A 26 -7.11 8.34 11.30
N ASP A 27 -7.49 7.82 10.13
CA ASP A 27 -6.98 6.65 9.43
C ASP A 27 -5.49 6.75 9.02
N GLN A 28 -4.85 7.91 9.22
CA GLN A 28 -3.41 8.12 8.98
C GLN A 28 -2.50 7.53 10.09
N LYS A 29 -3.01 6.61 10.92
CA LYS A 29 -2.23 5.91 11.93
C LYS A 29 -1.99 4.48 11.48
N TRP A 30 -0.72 4.09 11.43
CA TRP A 30 -0.28 2.80 10.92
C TRP A 30 0.64 2.11 11.92
N GLU A 31 0.57 0.78 11.95
CA GLU A 31 1.48 -0.07 12.71
C GLU A 31 2.21 -1.04 11.78
N PHE A 32 3.46 -1.32 12.13
CA PHE A 32 4.22 -2.41 11.51
C PHE A 32 4.14 -3.61 12.44
N THR A 33 3.51 -4.70 11.99
CA THR A 33 3.28 -5.88 12.83
C THR A 33 4.48 -6.84 12.78
N ASP A 34 4.62 -7.71 13.78
CA ASP A 34 5.71 -8.70 13.84
C ASP A 34 5.61 -9.74 12.70
N GLU A 35 4.41 -9.96 12.17
CA GLU A 35 4.18 -10.81 11.00
C GLU A 35 4.60 -10.11 9.69
N GLY A 36 5.02 -8.85 9.73
CA GLY A 36 5.48 -8.08 8.57
C GLY A 36 4.37 -7.40 7.78
N PHE A 37 3.23 -7.09 8.40
CA PHE A 37 2.22 -6.24 7.77
C PHE A 37 2.42 -4.77 8.12
N ILE A 38 1.95 -3.87 7.27
CA ILE A 38 1.71 -2.46 7.61
C ILE A 38 0.20 -2.26 7.63
N ARG A 39 -0.39 -2.03 8.81
CA ARG A 39 -1.85 -2.03 9.01
C ARG A 39 -2.32 -0.67 9.55
N ASN A 40 -3.45 -0.16 9.09
CA ASN A 40 -4.04 1.03 9.72
C ASN A 40 -4.66 0.67 11.07
N VAL A 41 -4.43 1.50 12.09
CA VAL A 41 -4.83 1.23 13.49
C VAL A 41 -6.25 1.73 13.77
N ILE A 42 -6.70 2.76 13.04
CA ILE A 42 -8.01 3.37 13.21
C ILE A 42 -8.86 3.11 11.96
N GLY A 43 -10.09 2.64 12.13
CA GLY A 43 -11.03 2.35 11.05
C GLY A 43 -11.07 0.87 10.70
N ALA A 44 -10.97 0.55 9.40
CA ALA A 44 -11.22 -0.79 8.87
C ALA A 44 -10.07 -1.81 9.03
N GLN A 45 -8.96 -1.42 9.67
CA GLN A 45 -7.81 -2.31 9.98
C GLN A 45 -7.27 -3.10 8.78
N LYS A 46 -7.14 -2.42 7.65
CA LYS A 46 -6.64 -2.91 6.37
C LYS A 46 -5.12 -2.89 6.31
N CYS A 47 -4.57 -3.76 5.48
CA CYS A 47 -3.15 -3.92 5.25
C CYS A 47 -2.73 -3.20 3.97
N LEU A 48 -1.55 -2.58 4.01
CA LEU A 48 -0.89 -2.02 2.85
C LEU A 48 -0.39 -3.15 1.95
N THR A 49 -0.77 -3.12 0.69
CA THR A 49 -0.33 -4.08 -0.31
C THR A 49 0.04 -3.41 -1.61
N ILE A 50 0.69 -4.16 -2.49
CA ILE A 50 0.99 -3.74 -3.85
C ILE A 50 0.06 -4.47 -4.82
N VAL A 51 -0.31 -3.79 -5.89
CA VAL A 51 -0.86 -4.46 -7.07
C VAL A 51 -0.10 -4.09 -8.31
N ASP A 52 0.19 -5.12 -9.09
CA ASP A 52 0.64 -4.99 -10.45
C ASP A 52 -0.57 -4.64 -11.31
N ASN A 53 -0.49 -3.50 -11.98
CA ASN A 53 -1.50 -3.05 -12.94
C ASN A 53 -1.21 -3.66 -14.31
N THR A 54 -1.27 -4.99 -14.43
CA THR A 54 -0.96 -5.72 -15.69
C THR A 54 -1.86 -5.33 -16.88
N ASN A 55 -2.98 -4.65 -16.62
CA ASN A 55 -3.93 -4.17 -17.63
C ASN A 55 -3.86 -2.64 -17.86
N SER A 56 -2.85 -1.94 -17.32
CA SER A 56 -2.69 -0.50 -17.48
C SER A 56 -1.82 -0.18 -18.70
N PRO A 57 -2.20 0.80 -19.53
CA PRO A 57 -1.36 1.25 -20.65
C PRO A 57 -0.11 2.02 -20.20
N ASP A 58 -0.08 2.53 -18.96
CA ASP A 58 1.13 3.07 -18.31
C ASP A 58 2.17 1.95 -18.07
N PRO A 59 3.49 2.26 -18.06
CA PRO A 59 4.51 1.28 -17.67
C PRO A 59 4.13 0.62 -16.32
N PRO A 60 4.34 -0.70 -16.17
CA PRO A 60 3.87 -1.47 -15.01
C PRO A 60 4.59 -1.00 -13.74
N SER A 61 3.98 -0.03 -13.08
CA SER A 61 4.43 0.52 -11.81
C SER A 61 3.48 0.02 -10.74
N PRO A 62 3.94 -0.83 -9.81
CA PRO A 62 3.10 -1.33 -8.73
C PRO A 62 2.55 -0.15 -7.94
N ARG A 63 1.22 -0.13 -7.74
CA ARG A 63 0.56 0.90 -6.94
C ARG A 63 0.37 0.39 -5.52
N LEU A 64 0.46 1.32 -4.56
CA LEU A 64 0.09 1.04 -3.19
C LEU A 64 -1.41 1.24 -3.00
N TRP A 65 -2.04 0.25 -2.39
CA TRP A 65 -3.45 0.29 -2.01
C TRP A 65 -3.66 -0.47 -0.70
N ILE A 66 -4.85 -0.37 -0.14
CA ILE A 66 -5.24 -1.12 1.06
C ILE A 66 -6.14 -2.30 0.72
N ASP A 67 -5.96 -3.40 1.43
CA ASP A 67 -6.81 -4.58 1.31
C ASP A 67 -7.01 -5.22 2.69
N ASN A 68 -7.92 -6.18 2.80
CA ASN A 68 -8.06 -6.96 4.02
C ASN A 68 -6.74 -7.66 4.36
N CYS A 69 -6.39 -7.66 5.64
CA CYS A 69 -5.28 -8.44 6.19
C CYS A 69 -5.60 -9.94 6.24
N ILE A 70 -6.07 -10.51 5.13
CA ILE A 70 -6.45 -11.93 5.04
C ILE A 70 -5.23 -12.74 4.59
N ASP A 71 -5.19 -14.00 5.00
CA ASP A 71 -4.39 -15.06 4.39
C ASP A 71 -5.19 -15.64 3.21
N PRO A 72 -5.06 -15.09 1.99
CA PRO A 72 -5.74 -15.65 0.84
C PRO A 72 -5.24 -17.09 0.61
N HIS A 73 -6.11 -17.92 0.02
CA HIS A 73 -5.70 -19.24 -0.48
C HIS A 73 -4.56 -19.16 -1.51
N ASP A 74 -4.26 -17.97 -2.02
CA ASP A 74 -3.11 -17.68 -2.87
C ASP A 74 -1.94 -17.06 -2.04
N PRO A 75 -0.87 -17.82 -1.77
CA PRO A 75 0.31 -17.33 -1.05
C PRO A 75 1.00 -16.13 -1.71
N ALA A 76 0.84 -15.93 -3.02
CA ALA A 76 1.42 -14.79 -3.73
C ALA A 76 0.77 -13.48 -3.27
N LEU A 77 -0.56 -13.46 -3.14
CA LEU A 77 -1.32 -12.30 -2.65
C LEU A 77 -0.98 -12.02 -1.18
N PHE A 78 -0.81 -13.08 -0.36
CA PHE A 78 -0.38 -12.93 1.02
C PHE A 78 1.00 -12.28 1.12
N THR A 79 1.95 -12.73 0.29
CA THR A 79 3.33 -12.19 0.27
C THR A 79 3.37 -10.75 -0.24
N ALA A 80 2.45 -10.35 -1.12
CA ALA A 80 2.36 -8.97 -1.63
C ALA A 80 2.00 -7.95 -0.55
N MET A 81 1.35 -8.37 0.52
CA MET A 81 1.04 -7.53 1.69
C MET A 81 2.16 -7.47 2.73
N LYS A 82 3.23 -8.26 2.54
CA LYS A 82 4.33 -8.36 3.50
C LYS A 82 5.44 -7.38 3.18
N TRP A 83 5.84 -6.66 4.20
CA TRP A 83 6.90 -5.67 4.19
C TRP A 83 8.01 -6.08 5.15
N GLN A 84 9.23 -5.68 4.83
CA GLN A 84 10.38 -5.87 5.70
C GLN A 84 11.13 -4.55 5.81
N LYS A 85 11.40 -4.15 7.05
CA LYS A 85 12.32 -3.05 7.31
C LYS A 85 13.75 -3.53 7.05
N GLN A 86 14.44 -2.89 6.10
CA GLN A 86 15.83 -3.13 5.78
C GLN A 86 16.61 -1.82 5.95
N GLY A 87 17.19 -1.62 7.13
CA GLY A 87 17.76 -0.33 7.51
C GLY A 87 16.70 0.78 7.49
N ASN A 88 16.87 1.75 6.59
CA ASN A 88 15.94 2.88 6.39
C ASN A 88 14.95 2.66 5.23
N GLN A 89 14.93 1.47 4.63
CA GLN A 89 14.06 1.13 3.51
C GLN A 89 12.96 0.17 3.95
N LEU A 90 11.81 0.27 3.28
CA LEU A 90 10.72 -0.71 3.38
C LEU A 90 10.71 -1.54 2.10
N LEU A 91 11.10 -2.81 2.21
CA LEU A 91 11.14 -3.76 1.12
C LEU A 91 9.82 -4.54 1.07
N ASN A 92 9.18 -4.60 -0.10
CA ASN A 92 8.06 -5.50 -0.32
C ASN A 92 8.57 -6.93 -0.59
N LYS A 93 8.04 -7.91 0.13
CA LYS A 93 8.54 -9.31 0.09
C LYS A 93 8.14 -10.06 -1.17
N PHE A 94 7.10 -9.62 -1.88
CA PHE A 94 6.69 -10.25 -3.14
C PHE A 94 7.51 -9.70 -4.31
N SER A 95 7.45 -8.38 -4.53
CA SER A 95 8.11 -7.75 -5.69
C SER A 95 9.62 -7.59 -5.55
N GLN A 96 10.18 -7.74 -4.33
CA GLN A 96 11.57 -7.43 -4.02
C GLN A 96 11.97 -5.97 -4.33
N LYS A 97 10.98 -5.06 -4.39
CA LYS A 97 11.18 -3.63 -4.62
C LYS A 97 10.99 -2.84 -3.32
N CYS A 98 11.73 -1.74 -3.18
CA CYS A 98 11.59 -0.82 -2.06
C CYS A 98 10.44 0.15 -2.30
N MET A 99 9.76 0.53 -1.22
CA MET A 99 8.86 1.68 -1.23
C MET A 99 9.66 2.94 -1.51
N ALA A 100 9.24 3.69 -2.52
CA ALA A 100 9.78 4.99 -2.88
C ALA A 100 8.64 5.97 -3.12
N TRP A 101 8.93 7.26 -2.97
CA TRP A 101 8.09 8.31 -3.50
C TRP A 101 8.44 8.49 -4.99
N SER A 102 7.46 8.87 -5.80
CA SER A 102 7.69 9.30 -7.18
C SER A 102 7.08 10.68 -7.38
N SER A 103 7.82 11.56 -8.06
CA SER A 103 7.28 12.79 -8.60
C SER A 103 6.60 12.50 -9.94
N ALA A 104 5.78 13.44 -10.43
CA ALA A 104 5.21 13.34 -11.77
C ALA A 104 6.27 13.43 -12.89
N GLU A 105 7.53 13.73 -12.55
CA GLU A 105 8.65 13.89 -13.49
C GLU A 105 9.51 12.61 -13.61
N ASP A 106 9.25 11.58 -12.78
CA ASP A 106 10.05 10.34 -12.74
C ASP A 106 9.51 9.22 -13.64
N VAL A 107 8.74 9.56 -14.69
CA VAL A 107 8.26 8.61 -15.71
C VAL A 107 8.94 8.94 -17.04
N ASP A 108 10.18 8.47 -17.20
CA ASP A 108 10.88 8.34 -18.49
C ASP A 108 10.85 6.89 -18.96
#